data_AF-A0A530BUD4-F1
#
_entry.id   AF-A0A530BUD4-F1
#
_cell.length_a   1.000
_cell.length_b   1.000
_cell.length_c   1.000
_cell.angle_alpha   90.00
_cell.angle_beta   90.00
_cell.angle_gamma   90.00
#
_symmetry.space_group_name_H-M   'P 1'
#
loop_
_entity.id
_entity.type
_entity.pdbx_description
1 polymer ?
#
loop_
_entity_poly.entity_id
_entity_poly.type
_entity_poly.pdbx_seq_one_letter_code
_entity_poly.pdbx_strand_id
1 'polypeptide(L)'
;PFHPPAKPEQLRTKHLLGLKAPTLIFQGTRDEFGTKYEVATYGLSNAIEMIWLEDGDHDLKPRKAISGFSTADHLKTVAETTAAKFAQPSASSF
;
A
#
# COMPACT_ATOMS: atom_id res chain seq x y z
N PRO A 1 0.44 6.07 7.40
CA PRO A 1 0.66 7.24 6.53
C PRO A 1 2.16 7.53 6.35
N PHE A 2 2.60 7.89 5.15
CA PHE A 2 4.01 8.21 4.86
C PHE A 2 4.45 9.56 5.43
N HIS A 3 3.53 10.51 5.55
CA HIS A 3 3.73 11.76 6.28
C HIS A 3 2.43 12.17 7.01
N PRO A 4 2.49 13.08 8.00
CA PRO A 4 1.29 13.64 8.61
C PRO A 4 0.46 14.48 7.60
N PRO A 5 -0.84 14.70 7.89
CA PRO A 5 -1.64 15.67 7.13
C PRO A 5 -0.96 17.04 7.09
N ALA A 6 -0.98 17.69 5.91
CA ALA A 6 -0.42 19.02 5.67
C ALA A 6 1.08 19.20 5.99
N LYS A 7 1.84 18.10 6.14
CA LYS A 7 3.29 18.13 6.43
C LYS A 7 4.07 17.15 5.53
N PRO A 8 4.00 17.27 4.19
CA PRO A 8 4.62 16.33 3.25
C PRO A 8 6.14 16.20 3.42
N GLU A 9 6.80 17.20 3.98
CA GLU A 9 8.24 17.21 4.29
C GLU A 9 8.61 16.31 5.49
N GLN A 10 7.65 15.97 6.35
CA GLN A 10 7.89 15.15 7.55
C GLN A 10 7.74 13.67 7.27
N LEU A 11 8.59 13.15 6.38
CA LEU A 11 8.56 11.76 5.93
C LEU A 11 8.86 10.76 7.06
N ARG A 12 8.07 9.70 7.10
CA ARG A 12 8.19 8.55 8.01
C ARG A 12 8.72 7.30 7.29
N THR A 13 9.54 7.48 6.25
CA THR A 13 9.98 6.40 5.34
C THR A 13 11.32 5.78 5.69
N LYS A 14 12.09 6.33 6.64
CA LYS A 14 13.48 5.92 6.92
C LYS A 14 13.65 4.40 7.13
N HIS A 15 12.70 3.76 7.80
CA HIS A 15 12.74 2.32 8.06
C HIS A 15 12.37 1.46 6.84
N LEU A 16 11.73 2.04 5.83
CA LEU A 16 11.28 1.36 4.60
C LEU A 16 12.37 1.29 3.52
N LEU A 17 13.33 2.21 3.51
CA LEU A 17 14.41 2.28 2.51
C LEU A 17 15.27 1.01 2.48
N GLY A 18 15.55 0.44 3.66
CA GLY A 18 16.39 -0.74 3.83
C GLY A 18 15.63 -2.01 4.24
N LEU A 19 14.30 -2.00 4.13
CA LEU A 19 13.47 -3.13 4.57
C LEU A 19 13.81 -4.38 3.76
N LYS A 20 14.12 -5.49 4.43
CA LYS A 20 14.49 -6.75 3.76
C LYS A 20 13.35 -7.78 3.72
N ALA A 21 12.40 -7.68 4.65
CA ALA A 21 11.26 -8.57 4.69
C ALA A 21 10.32 -8.27 3.51
N PRO A 22 9.90 -9.29 2.73
CA PRO A 22 8.88 -9.11 1.70
C PRO A 22 7.63 -8.44 2.31
N THR A 23 7.22 -7.33 1.72
CA THR A 23 6.18 -6.46 2.28
C THR A 23 5.22 -6.01 1.18
N LEU A 24 3.93 -6.10 1.45
CA LEU A 24 2.88 -5.47 0.64
C LEU A 24 2.37 -4.22 1.35
N ILE A 25 2.23 -3.12 0.62
CA ILE A 25 1.54 -1.91 1.11
C ILE A 25 0.34 -1.66 0.20
N PHE A 26 -0.85 -1.77 0.77
CA PHE A 26 -2.10 -1.43 0.08
C PHE A 26 -2.47 0.01 0.40
N GLN A 27 -2.72 0.80 -0.64
CA GLN A 27 -3.08 2.21 -0.45
C GLN A 27 -4.08 2.70 -1.49
N GLY A 28 -5.03 3.51 -1.05
CA GLY A 28 -5.94 4.20 -1.93
C GLY A 28 -5.24 5.25 -2.82
N THR A 29 -5.65 5.40 -4.08
CA THR A 29 -5.06 6.40 -4.99
C THR A 29 -5.37 7.84 -4.61
N ARG A 30 -6.36 8.06 -3.72
CA ARG A 30 -6.72 9.37 -3.14
C ARG A 30 -6.21 9.59 -1.72
N ASP A 31 -5.41 8.68 -1.18
CA ASP A 31 -4.76 8.89 0.10
C ASP A 31 -3.80 10.08 0.02
N GLU A 32 -4.12 11.15 0.77
CA GLU A 32 -3.36 12.40 0.81
C GLU A 32 -2.15 12.33 1.75
N PHE A 33 -1.95 11.21 2.46
CA PHE A 33 -0.82 11.02 3.38
C PHE A 33 0.40 10.36 2.71
N GLY A 34 0.48 10.52 1.39
CA GLY A 34 1.54 10.08 0.52
C GLY A 34 0.97 9.60 -0.81
N THR A 35 0.72 10.52 -1.73
CA THR A 35 0.13 10.24 -3.05
C THR A 35 1.00 9.30 -3.89
N LYS A 36 0.42 8.71 -4.94
CA LYS A 36 1.15 7.84 -5.88
C LYS A 36 2.42 8.49 -6.46
N TYR A 37 2.37 9.80 -6.73
CA TYR A 37 3.50 10.54 -7.26
C TYR A 37 4.59 10.74 -6.22
N GLU A 38 4.23 11.09 -4.98
CA GLU A 38 5.21 11.26 -3.91
C GLU A 38 5.86 9.93 -3.55
N VAL A 39 5.07 8.85 -3.42
CA VAL A 39 5.57 7.52 -3.07
C VAL A 39 6.59 7.00 -4.08
N ALA A 40 6.42 7.29 -5.36
CA ALA A 40 7.39 6.94 -6.39
C ALA A 40 8.77 7.59 -6.18
N THR A 41 8.85 8.71 -5.44
CA THR A 41 10.11 9.43 -5.15
C THR A 41 10.79 8.97 -3.85
N TYR A 42 10.11 8.19 -3.00
CA TYR A 42 10.60 7.88 -1.66
C TYR A 42 11.73 6.86 -1.63
N GLY A 43 12.08 6.21 -2.74
CA GLY A 43 13.16 5.23 -2.78
C GLY A 43 12.89 4.02 -1.88
N LEU A 44 11.64 3.57 -1.80
CA LEU A 44 11.26 2.39 -1.01
C LEU A 44 12.07 1.18 -1.44
N SER A 45 12.39 0.29 -0.49
CA SER A 45 13.11 -0.95 -0.77
C SER A 45 12.41 -1.79 -1.84
N ASN A 46 13.19 -2.49 -2.68
CA ASN A 46 12.67 -3.44 -3.66
C ASN A 46 11.92 -4.64 -3.03
N ALA A 47 12.05 -4.84 -1.71
CA ALA A 47 11.26 -5.83 -0.98
C ALA A 47 9.81 -5.37 -0.72
N ILE A 48 9.49 -4.10 -1.01
CA ILE A 48 8.17 -3.50 -0.83
C ILE A 48 7.46 -3.43 -2.18
N GLU A 49 6.26 -4.00 -2.25
CA GLU A 49 5.36 -3.88 -3.39
C GLU A 49 4.17 -2.99 -3.00
N MET A 50 3.98 -1.90 -3.75
CA MET A 50 2.84 -1.01 -3.59
C MET A 50 1.65 -1.51 -4.40
N ILE A 51 0.52 -1.76 -3.75
CA ILE A 51 -0.75 -2.12 -4.38
C ILE A 51 -1.70 -0.93 -4.25
N TRP A 52 -1.97 -0.28 -5.39
CA TRP A 52 -2.85 0.88 -5.45
C TRP A 52 -4.31 0.45 -5.63
N LEU A 53 -5.19 0.94 -4.76
CA LEU A 53 -6.62 0.67 -4.79
C LEU A 53 -7.37 1.89 -5.34
N GLU A 54 -8.06 1.71 -6.47
CA GLU A 54 -8.56 2.80 -7.30
C GLU A 54 -9.65 3.64 -6.60
N ASP A 55 -9.45 4.95 -6.58
CA ASP A 55 -10.28 5.96 -5.90
C ASP A 55 -10.41 5.77 -4.38
N GLY A 56 -9.68 4.82 -3.80
CA GLY A 56 -9.62 4.61 -2.36
C GLY A 56 -9.01 5.81 -1.64
N ASP A 57 -9.56 6.17 -0.48
CA ASP A 57 -8.95 7.12 0.46
C ASP A 57 -8.00 6.41 1.45
N HIS A 58 -7.63 7.08 2.54
CA HIS A 58 -6.77 6.53 3.58
C HIS A 58 -7.38 5.30 4.30
N ASP A 59 -8.72 5.21 4.33
CA ASP A 59 -9.45 4.04 4.84
C ASP A 59 -9.66 2.97 3.76
N LEU A 60 -9.04 3.13 2.59
CA LEU A 60 -9.24 2.32 1.38
C LEU A 60 -10.65 2.43 0.79
N LYS A 61 -11.48 3.39 1.22
CA LYS A 61 -12.87 3.51 0.75
C LYS A 61 -12.92 4.23 -0.59
N PRO A 62 -13.39 3.59 -1.66
CA PRO A 62 -13.60 4.26 -2.94
C PRO A 62 -14.92 5.03 -2.96
N ARG A 63 -15.05 6.03 -3.83
CA ARG A 63 -16.35 6.57 -4.20
C ARG A 63 -16.93 5.69 -5.30
N LYS A 64 -17.86 4.81 -4.94
CA LYS A 64 -18.47 3.85 -5.87
C LYS A 64 -19.01 4.46 -7.15
N ALA A 65 -19.57 5.68 -7.07
CA ALA A 65 -20.08 6.38 -8.25
C ALA A 65 -18.98 6.83 -9.25
N ILE A 66 -17.73 6.95 -8.80
CA ILE A 66 -16.59 7.40 -9.62
C ILE A 66 -15.81 6.20 -10.17
N SER A 67 -15.45 5.25 -9.32
CA SER A 67 -14.58 4.12 -9.72
C SER A 67 -15.33 2.81 -10.00
N GLY A 68 -16.60 2.71 -9.60
CA GLY A 68 -17.37 1.47 -9.65
C GLY A 68 -17.05 0.47 -8.52
N PHE A 69 -15.95 0.67 -7.78
CA PHE A 69 -15.56 -0.19 -6.66
C PHE A 69 -16.33 0.15 -5.38
N SER A 70 -16.53 -0.86 -4.55
CA SER A 70 -16.91 -0.73 -3.15
C SER A 70 -15.72 -1.01 -2.23
N THR A 71 -15.84 -0.65 -0.96
CA THR A 71 -14.86 -1.04 0.06
C THR A 71 -14.70 -2.57 0.15
N ALA A 72 -15.78 -3.33 -0.06
CA ALA A 72 -15.72 -4.79 -0.05
C ALA A 72 -14.88 -5.33 -1.21
N ASP A 73 -14.94 -4.71 -2.39
CA ASP A 73 -14.11 -5.09 -3.54
C ASP A 73 -12.63 -4.84 -3.24
N HIS A 74 -12.31 -3.67 -2.66
CA HIS A 74 -10.94 -3.37 -2.21
C HIS A 74 -10.43 -4.35 -1.16
N LEU A 75 -11.24 -4.69 -0.15
CA LEU A 75 -10.87 -5.68 0.88
C LEU A 75 -10.69 -7.08 0.28
N LYS A 76 -11.50 -7.44 -0.72
CA LYS A 76 -11.31 -8.68 -1.47
C LYS A 76 -9.96 -8.68 -2.20
N THR A 77 -9.60 -7.60 -2.88
CA THR A 77 -8.27 -7.46 -3.51
C THR A 77 -7.13 -7.59 -2.50
N VAL A 78 -7.26 -6.96 -1.32
CA VAL A 78 -6.27 -7.09 -0.23
C VAL A 78 -6.10 -8.55 0.18
N ALA A 79 -7.21 -9.25 0.45
CA ALA A 79 -7.19 -10.64 0.90
C ALA A 79 -6.60 -11.57 -0.17
N GLU A 80 -7.06 -11.47 -1.42
CA GLU A 80 -6.60 -12.32 -2.52
C GLU A 80 -5.12 -12.09 -2.85
N THR A 81 -4.68 -10.84 -2.89
CA THR A 81 -3.27 -10.50 -3.15
C THR A 81 -2.37 -11.00 -2.02
N THR A 82 -2.79 -10.81 -0.76
CA THR A 82 -2.02 -11.28 0.40
C THR A 82 -1.90 -12.79 0.39
N ALA A 83 -3.00 -13.51 0.16
CA ALA A 83 -2.99 -14.97 0.05
C ALA A 83 -2.09 -15.43 -1.11
N ALA A 84 -2.23 -14.85 -2.30
CA ALA A 84 -1.41 -15.22 -3.45
C ALA A 84 0.10 -15.02 -3.21
N LYS A 85 0.49 -13.98 -2.47
CA LYS A 85 1.89 -13.64 -2.21
C LYS A 85 2.48 -14.41 -1.02
N PHE A 86 1.66 -14.79 -0.04
CA PHE A 86 2.14 -15.33 1.24
C PHE A 86 1.50 -16.64 1.70
N ALA A 87 0.63 -17.29 0.93
CA ALA A 87 0.00 -18.57 1.32
C ALA A 87 0.93 -19.80 1.28
N GLN A 88 2.25 -19.62 1.12
CA GLN A 88 3.22 -20.70 1.28
C GLN A 88 3.65 -20.79 2.74
N PRO A 89 3.52 -21.96 3.41
CA PRO A 89 4.31 -22.20 4.61
C PRO A 89 5.79 -22.15 4.19
N SER A 90 6.61 -21.46 4.97
CA SER A 90 8.05 -21.55 4.85
C SER A 90 8.46 -23.02 4.91
N ALA A 91 8.76 -23.61 3.76
CA ALA A 91 9.63 -24.76 3.68
C ALA A 91 11.03 -24.26 4.07
N SER A 92 11.26 -24.14 5.37
CA SER A 92 12.60 -24.08 5.92
C SER A 92 13.20 -25.48 5.74
N SER A 93 13.81 -25.72 4.58
CA SER A 93 14.84 -26.73 4.44
C SER A 93 16.18 -26.06 4.73
N PHE A 94 16.66 -26.18 5.96
CA PHE A 94 18.07 -26.35 6.34
C PHE A 94 18.13 -26.99 7.72
#